data_AF-A0A7X9EE87-F1
#
_entry.id   AF-A0A7X9EE87-F1
#
_cell.length_a   1.000
_cell.length_b   1.000
_cell.length_c   1.000
_cell.angle_alpha   90.00
_cell.angle_beta   90.00
_cell.angle_gamma   90.00
#
_symmetry.space_group_name_H-M   'P 1'
#
loop_
_entity.id
_entity.type
_entity.pdbx_description
1 polymer ?
#
loop_
_entity_poly.entity_id
_entity_poly.type
_entity_poly.pdbx_seq_one_letter_code
_entity_poly.pdbx_strand_id
1 'polypeptide(L)'
;MKYCPTCGKVVPRGHGFKSDRRYCSYDCYRFKTPKMIETEKMFNKPLKEVILEHLNKNKNLSVTADLLGISRRQLGQWIEKLGIKRVLYWE
;
A
#
# COMPACT_ATOMS: atom_id res chain seq x y z
N MET A 1 -7.42 -8.66 21.58
CA MET A 1 -7.67 -9.32 20.27
C MET A 1 -6.90 -8.58 19.19
N LYS A 2 -6.42 -9.26 18.14
CA LYS A 2 -5.75 -8.61 17.00
C LYS A 2 -6.74 -8.48 15.85
N TYR A 3 -6.65 -7.40 15.07
CA TYR A 3 -7.51 -7.17 13.91
C TYR A 3 -6.69 -7.26 12.62
N CYS A 4 -7.33 -7.74 11.56
CA CYS A 4 -6.73 -7.77 10.23
C CYS A 4 -6.56 -6.33 9.72
N PRO A 5 -5.34 -5.91 9.35
CA PRO A 5 -5.11 -4.54 8.91
C PRO A 5 -5.74 -4.23 7.54
N THR A 6 -6.22 -5.25 6.84
CA THR A 6 -6.87 -5.13 5.53
C THR A 6 -8.38 -5.00 5.64
N CYS A 7 -9.04 -5.93 6.35
CA CYS A 7 -10.49 -6.05 6.37
C CYS A 7 -11.13 -5.80 7.75
N GLY A 8 -10.34 -5.52 8.78
CA GLY A 8 -10.83 -5.23 10.13
C GLY A 8 -11.36 -6.45 10.91
N LYS A 9 -11.43 -7.64 10.31
CA LYS A 9 -11.89 -8.86 11.02
C LYS A 9 -10.98 -9.20 12.20
N VAL A 10 -11.58 -9.71 13.27
CA VAL A 10 -10.85 -10.25 14.42
C VAL A 10 -10.04 -11.47 13.97
N VAL A 11 -8.76 -11.50 14.33
CA VAL A 11 -7.86 -12.63 14.12
C VAL A 11 -7.56 -13.28 15.47
N PRO A 12 -8.09 -14.49 15.75
CA PRO A 12 -7.82 -15.20 16.99
C PRO A 12 -6.33 -15.48 17.19
N ARG A 13 -5.89 -15.60 18.44
CA ARG A 13 -4.48 -15.88 18.78
C ARG A 13 -4.09 -17.25 18.22
N GLY A 14 -2.99 -17.32 17.48
CA GLY A 14 -2.52 -18.56 16.85
C GLY A 14 -3.17 -18.89 15.50
N HIS A 15 -4.14 -18.10 15.04
CA HIS A 15 -4.83 -18.30 13.77
C HIS A 15 -4.49 -17.21 12.74
N GLY A 16 -4.95 -17.42 11.50
CA GLY A 16 -4.76 -16.50 10.37
C GLY A 16 -3.52 -16.79 9.53
N PHE A 17 -3.43 -16.14 8.37
CA PHE A 17 -2.27 -16.21 7.50
C PHE A 17 -1.18 -15.27 8.00
N LYS A 18 0.06 -15.76 8.17
CA LYS A 18 1.15 -15.02 8.82
C LYS A 18 0.67 -14.42 10.15
N SER A 19 0.43 -15.29 11.13
CA SER A 19 -0.15 -14.96 12.44
C SER A 19 0.63 -13.87 13.21
N ASP A 20 1.92 -13.71 12.94
CA ASP A 20 2.78 -12.59 13.38
C ASP A 20 2.31 -11.24 12.81
N ARG A 21 1.92 -11.22 11.53
CA ARG A 21 1.50 -10.03 10.76
C ARG A 21 -0.01 -9.79 10.75
N ARG A 22 -0.76 -10.63 11.46
CA ARG A 22 -2.18 -10.39 11.83
C ARG A 22 -3.15 -10.41 10.64
N TYR A 23 -2.86 -11.10 9.53
CA TYR A 23 -3.81 -11.22 8.43
C TYR A 23 -4.76 -12.40 8.65
N CYS A 24 -6.05 -12.22 8.34
CA CYS A 24 -7.00 -13.34 8.44
C CYS A 24 -6.85 -14.35 7.30
N SER A 25 -6.34 -13.93 6.13
CA SER A 25 -6.16 -14.78 4.94
C SER A 25 -5.01 -14.31 4.06
N TYR A 26 -4.58 -15.17 3.13
CA TYR A 26 -3.60 -14.83 2.09
C TYR A 26 -4.09 -13.66 1.22
N ASP A 27 -5.37 -13.63 0.89
CA ASP A 27 -5.97 -12.55 0.08
C ASP A 27 -5.86 -11.20 0.77
N CYS A 28 -6.10 -11.16 2.09
CA CYS A 28 -5.92 -9.93 2.85
C CYS A 28 -4.46 -9.46 2.85
N TYR A 29 -3.51 -10.40 2.97
CA TYR A 29 -2.07 -10.11 2.89
C TYR A 29 -1.66 -9.60 1.50
N ARG A 30 -2.22 -10.17 0.43
CA ARG A 30 -1.98 -9.76 -0.95
C ARG A 30 -2.65 -8.43 -1.26
N PHE A 31 -3.83 -8.16 -0.71
CA PHE A 31 -4.57 -6.92 -0.92
C PHE A 31 -3.95 -5.72 -0.18
N LYS A 32 -3.40 -5.90 1.02
CA LYS A 32 -2.67 -4.83 1.70
C LYS A 32 -1.42 -5.42 2.31
N THR A 33 -0.26 -5.14 1.72
CA THR A 33 1.00 -5.71 2.22
C THR A 33 1.50 -4.94 3.44
N PRO A 34 2.41 -5.50 4.26
CA PRO A 34 2.98 -4.77 5.39
C PRO A 34 3.60 -3.42 5.01
N LYS A 35 4.31 -3.35 3.87
CA LYS A 35 4.92 -2.10 3.40
C LYS A 35 3.86 -1.06 3.00
N MET A 36 2.74 -1.48 2.43
CA MET A 36 1.61 -0.58 2.15
C MET A 36 1.06 0.05 3.43
N ILE A 37 0.90 -0.75 4.49
CA ILE A 37 0.41 -0.28 5.80
C ILE A 37 1.43 0.64 6.47
N GLU A 38 2.71 0.31 6.36
CA GLU A 38 3.80 1.15 6.87
C GLU A 38 3.79 2.52 6.19
N THR A 39 3.66 2.55 4.86
CA THR A 39 3.53 3.80 4.09
C THR A 39 2.32 4.61 4.55
N GLU A 40 1.14 4.00 4.70
CA GLU A 40 -0.04 4.72 5.17
C GLU A 40 0.14 5.33 6.56
N LYS A 41 0.80 4.62 7.47
CA LYS A 41 1.11 5.12 8.81
C LYS A 41 2.14 6.25 8.79
N MET A 42 3.17 6.12 7.96
CA MET A 42 4.22 7.13 7.82
C MET A 42 3.67 8.47 7.37
N PHE A 43 2.70 8.46 6.45
CA PHE A 43 2.08 9.68 5.91
C PHE A 43 0.74 10.02 6.54
N ASN A 44 0.23 9.19 7.45
CA ASN A 44 -1.11 9.27 8.04
C ASN A 44 -2.22 9.50 6.99
N LYS A 45 -2.12 8.82 5.85
CA LYS A 45 -3.03 8.96 4.70
C LYS A 45 -3.27 7.61 4.03
N PRO A 46 -4.43 7.42 3.37
CA PRO A 46 -4.65 6.24 2.53
C PRO A 46 -3.58 6.09 1.45
N LEU A 47 -3.18 4.85 1.16
CA LEU A 47 -2.05 4.57 0.25
C LEU A 47 -2.21 5.25 -1.12
N LYS A 48 -3.44 5.24 -1.64
CA LYS A 48 -3.78 5.83 -2.93
C LYS A 48 -3.49 7.34 -2.97
N GLU A 49 -3.83 8.06 -1.91
CA GLU A 49 -3.58 9.50 -1.80
C GLU A 49 -2.09 9.79 -1.70
N VAL A 50 -1.36 9.03 -0.88
CA VAL A 50 0.10 9.16 -0.74
C VAL A 50 0.78 9.02 -2.11
N ILE A 51 0.42 7.97 -2.87
CA ILE A 51 1.01 7.72 -4.19
C ILE A 51 0.67 8.86 -5.16
N LEU A 52 -0.59 9.30 -5.21
CA LEU A 52 -1.02 10.37 -6.11
C LEU A 52 -0.31 11.70 -5.82
N GLU A 53 -0.24 12.11 -4.55
CA GLU A 53 0.42 13.34 -4.15
C GLU A 53 1.90 13.36 -4.56
N HIS A 54 2.62 12.27 -4.29
CA HIS A 54 4.05 12.20 -4.62
C HIS A 54 4.30 12.08 -6.12
N LEU A 55 3.48 11.32 -6.85
CA LEU A 55 3.58 11.26 -8.31
C LEU A 55 3.33 12.62 -8.95
N ASN A 56 2.30 13.35 -8.50
CA ASN A 56 1.98 14.68 -9.01
C ASN A 56 3.08 15.70 -8.67
N LYS A 57 3.64 15.64 -7.46
CA LYS A 57 4.71 16.53 -7.03
C LYS A 57 6.03 16.29 -7.78
N ASN A 58 6.44 15.03 -7.92
CA ASN A 58 7.75 14.68 -8.47
C ASN A 58 7.76 14.55 -10.00
N LYS A 59 6.58 14.31 -10.61
CA LYS A 59 6.41 13.98 -12.04
C LYS A 59 7.31 12.82 -12.52
N ASN A 60 7.82 11.99 -11.59
CA ASN A 60 8.77 10.92 -11.86
C ASN A 60 8.49 9.70 -10.97
N LEU A 61 8.35 8.53 -11.61
CA LEU A 61 8.03 7.28 -10.95
C LEU A 61 9.21 6.73 -10.11
N SER A 62 10.44 6.82 -10.62
CA SER A 62 11.63 6.32 -9.90
C SER A 62 11.87 7.12 -8.63
N VAL A 63 11.86 8.46 -8.73
CA VAL A 63 12.02 9.36 -7.58
C VAL A 63 10.96 9.09 -6.51
N THR A 64 9.70 8.88 -6.94
CA THR A 64 8.61 8.54 -6.01
C THR A 64 8.82 7.18 -5.35
N ALA A 65 9.33 6.19 -6.07
CA ALA A 65 9.61 4.87 -5.51
C ALA A 65 10.71 4.94 -4.44
N ASP A 66 11.77 5.70 -4.72
CA ASP A 66 12.89 5.91 -3.79
C ASP A 66 12.42 6.61 -2.50
N LEU A 67 11.58 7.65 -2.62
CA LEU A 67 10.99 8.35 -1.46
C LEU A 67 10.11 7.44 -0.60
N LEU A 68 9.40 6.50 -1.22
CA LEU A 68 8.55 5.53 -0.51
C LEU A 68 9.34 4.31 0.00
N GLY A 69 10.65 4.24 -0.29
CA GLY A 69 11.53 3.16 0.11
C GLY A 69 11.14 1.82 -0.51
N ILE A 70 10.73 1.82 -1.79
CA ILE A 70 10.33 0.63 -2.54
C ILE A 70 10.93 0.65 -3.94
N SER A 71 11.00 -0.51 -4.59
CA SER A 71 11.43 -0.57 -5.99
C SER A 71 10.40 0.06 -6.93
N ARG A 72 10.87 0.62 -8.05
CA ARG A 72 10.00 1.12 -9.14
C ARG A 72 8.98 0.08 -9.61
N ARG A 73 9.40 -1.20 -9.71
CA ARG A 73 8.51 -2.31 -10.08
C ARG A 73 7.37 -2.48 -9.07
N GLN A 74 7.70 -2.44 -7.79
CA GLN A 74 6.71 -2.56 -6.72
C GLN A 74 5.73 -1.38 -6.73
N LEU A 75 6.22 -0.15 -6.93
CA LEU A 75 5.35 1.02 -7.07
C LEU A 75 4.42 0.87 -8.29
N GLY A 76 4.91 0.38 -9.42
CA GLY A 76 4.09 0.08 -10.60
C GLY A 76 2.94 -0.90 -10.31
N GLN A 77 3.24 -1.99 -9.61
CA GLN A 77 2.21 -2.95 -9.17
C GLN A 77 1.16 -2.32 -8.25
N TRP A 78 1.56 -1.38 -7.39
CA TRP A 78 0.63 -0.68 -6.51
C TRP A 78 -0.29 0.27 -7.27
N ILE A 79 0.27 1.01 -8.24
CA ILE A 79 -0.48 1.92 -9.12
C ILE A 79 -1.56 1.14 -9.89
N GLU A 80 -1.18 0.04 -10.53
CA GLU A 80 -2.09 -0.81 -11.29
C GLU A 80 -3.21 -1.36 -10.39
N LYS A 81 -2.82 -1.93 -9.24
CA LYS A 81 -3.76 -2.50 -8.27
C LYS A 81 -4.74 -1.49 -7.68
N LEU A 82 -4.34 -0.23 -7.51
CA LEU A 82 -5.19 0.84 -6.99
C LEU A 82 -6.00 1.55 -8.08
N GLY A 83 -5.86 1.12 -9.34
CA GLY A 83 -6.52 1.74 -10.48
C GLY A 83 -6.10 3.20 -10.70
N ILE A 84 -4.86 3.55 -10.33
CA ILE A 84 -4.32 4.90 -10.54
C ILE A 84 -3.98 5.04 -12.03
N LYS A 85 -4.72 5.90 -12.73
CA LYS A 85 -4.51 6.18 -14.15
C LYS A 85 -3.52 7.34 -14.32
N ARG A 86 -2.60 7.20 -15.28
CA ARG A 86 -1.77 8.32 -15.72
C ARG A 86 -2.62 9.22 -16.61
N VAL A 87 -2.85 10.45 -16.18
CA VAL A 87 -3.49 11.48 -17.00
C VAL A 87 -2.43 12.55 -17.27
N LEU A 88 -2.16 12.83 -18.54
CA LEU A 88 -1.37 13.98 -18.95
C LEU A 88 -2.34 15.16 -19.03
N TYR A 89 -2.17 16.16 -18.16
CA TYR A 89 -2.83 17.45 -18.34
C TYR A 89 -1.88 18.33 -19.15
N TRP A 90 -2.39 18.89 -20.25
CA TRP A 90 -1.73 19.98 -20.97
C TRP A 90 -2.13 21.28 -20.26
N GLU A 91 -1.14 22.11 -19.92
CA GLU A 91 -1.36 23.53 -19.59
C GLU A 91 -1.37 24.36 -20.87
#